data_AF-A0A0S2SHU3-F1
#
_entry.id   AF-A0A0S2SHU3-F1
#
_cell.length_a   1.000
_cell.length_b   1.000
_cell.length_c   1.000
_cell.angle_alpha   90.00
_cell.angle_beta   90.00
_cell.angle_gamma   90.00
#
_symmetry.space_group_name_H-M   'P 1'
#
loop_
_entity.id
_entity.type
_entity.pdbx_description
1 polymer ?
#
loop_
_entity_poly.entity_id
_entity_poly.type
_entity_poly.pdbx_seq_one_letter_code
_entity_poly.pdbx_strand_id
1 'polypeptide(L)' 'MAMDPRFIEIGSPVLFEEYLRSMGVTHAHLGQEGEIYLQERHLAAIRRVQGELRYYLRASALTEGQKQ' A
#
# COMPACT_ATOMS: atom_id res chain seq x y z
N MET A 1 -3.54 -3.36 -17.33
CA MET A 1 -4.18 -3.65 -16.04
C MET A 1 -4.80 -2.35 -15.55
N ALA A 2 -6.13 -2.25 -15.50
CA ALA A 2 -6.79 -1.12 -14.86
C ALA A 2 -6.57 -1.24 -13.34
N MET A 3 -6.00 -0.21 -12.71
CA MET A 3 -5.91 -0.16 -11.26
C MET A 3 -7.32 -0.26 -10.69
N ASP A 4 -7.49 -1.15 -9.72
CA ASP A 4 -8.75 -1.26 -8.99
C ASP A 4 -9.05 0.11 -8.35
N PRO A 5 -10.24 0.70 -8.56
CA PRO A 5 -10.59 2.04 -8.09
C PRO A 5 -10.52 2.18 -6.56
N ARG A 6 -10.33 1.06 -5.85
CA ARG A 6 -10.13 1.02 -4.40
C ARG A 6 -8.70 1.31 -3.97
N PHE A 7 -7.76 1.63 -4.86
CA PHE A 7 -6.38 1.99 -4.50
C PHE A 7 -6.11 3.49 -4.66
N ILE A 8 -5.50 4.08 -3.64
CA ILE A 8 -5.11 5.48 -3.56
C ILE A 8 -3.59 5.55 -3.64
N GLU A 9 -3.08 6.41 -4.52
CA GLU A 9 -1.64 6.66 -4.66
C GLU A 9 -1.13 7.45 -3.45
N ILE A 10 -0.03 6.98 -2.87
CA ILE A 10 0.70 7.65 -1.79
C ILE A 10 2.01 8.15 -2.36
N GLY A 11 2.09 9.47 -2.58
CA GLY A 11 3.26 10.10 -3.22
C GLY A 11 4.53 10.13 -2.35
N SER A 12 4.44 9.74 -1.08
CA SER A 12 5.59 9.66 -0.16
C SER A 12 5.86 8.21 0.24
N PRO A 13 7.04 7.66 -0.10
CA PRO A 13 7.44 6.31 0.33
C PRO A 13 7.46 6.17 1.86
N VAL A 14 7.81 7.25 2.57
CA VAL A 14 7.83 7.29 4.05
C VAL A 14 6.42 7.17 4.60
N LEU A 15 5.48 7.98 4.11
CA LEU A 15 4.07 7.90 4.56
C LEU A 15 3.46 6.54 4.22
N PHE A 16 3.80 5.98 3.06
CA PHE A 16 3.36 4.66 2.68
C PHE A 16 3.84 3.58 3.67
N GLU A 17 5.11 3.64 4.08
CA GLU A 17 5.66 2.74 5.11
C GLU A 17 4.94 2.92 6.47
N GLU A 18 4.70 4.15 6.89
CA GLU A 18 4.00 4.45 8.14
C GLU A 18 2.59 3.89 8.16
N TYR A 19 1.84 4.04 7.06
CA TYR A 19 0.51 3.43 6.93
C TYR A 19 0.59 1.91 7.00
N LEU A 20 1.52 1.29 6.27
CA LEU A 20 1.74 -0.16 6.33
C LEU A 20 2.01 -0.63 7.76
N ARG A 21 2.88 0.09 8.48
CA ARG A 21 3.21 -0.21 9.87
C ARG A 21 2.00 -0.06 10.79
N SER A 22 1.19 0.98 10.61
CA SER A 22 -0.04 1.20 11.38
C SER A 22 -1.07 0.07 11.19
N MET A 23 -1.06 -0.58 10.03
CA MET A 23 -1.91 -1.72 9.70
C MET A 23 -1.32 -3.06 10.16
N GLY A 24 -0.12 -3.08 10.76
CA GLY A 24 0.54 -4.30 11.23
C GLY A 24 1.53 -4.93 10.24
N VAL A 25 1.84 -4.28 9.12
CA VAL A 25 2.89 -4.71 8.20
C VAL A 25 4.22 -4.11 8.65
N THR A 26 5.06 -4.92 9.27
CA THR A 26 6.35 -4.47 9.84
C THR A 26 7.52 -4.55 8.86
N HIS A 27 7.43 -5.39 7.82
CA HIS A 27 8.48 -5.57 6.83
C HIS A 27 7.90 -5.53 5.41
N ALA A 28 8.00 -4.38 4.76
CA ALA A 28 7.63 -4.22 3.36
C ALA A 28 8.85 -3.79 2.54
N HIS A 29 9.17 -4.54 1.48
CA HIS A 29 10.31 -4.22 0.63
C HIS A 29 9.94 -3.15 -0.40
N LEU A 30 10.11 -1.88 -0.05
CA LEU A 30 9.64 -0.74 -0.85
C LEU A 30 10.39 -0.53 -2.18
N GLY A 31 11.55 -1.18 -2.36
CA GLY A 31 12.39 -1.06 -3.55
C GLY A 31 11.99 -1.95 -4.73
N GLN A 32 10.96 -2.79 -4.58
CA GLN A 32 10.55 -3.72 -5.62
C GLN A 32 9.05 -3.63 -5.89
N GLU A 33 8.66 -3.88 -7.14
CA GLU A 33 7.26 -4.12 -7.46
C GLU A 33 6.74 -5.36 -6.74
N GLY A 34 5.50 -5.25 -6.25
CA GLY A 34 4.89 -6.31 -5.49
C GLY A 34 3.52 -5.93 -4.93
N GLU A 35 2.86 -6.93 -4.38
CA GLU A 35 1.60 -6.77 -3.65
C GLU A 35 1.85 -7.11 -2.18
N ILE A 36 1.18 -6.38 -1.30
CA ILE A 36 1.37 -6.48 0.13
C ILE A 36 0.04 -6.94 0.74
N TYR A 37 0.12 -8.10 1.38
CA TYR A 37 -1.00 -8.76 2.03
C TYR A 37 -0.76 -8.88 3.53
N LEU A 38 -1.84 -8.78 4.31
CA LEU A 38 -1.84 -9.12 5.73
C LEU A 38 -3.03 -10.02 6.01
N GLN A 39 -2.81 -11.21 6.56
CA GLN A 39 -3.87 -12.19 6.85
C GLN A 39 -4.81 -12.37 5.64
N GLU A 40 -4.22 -12.63 4.46
CA GLU A 40 -4.92 -12.82 3.17
C GLU A 40 -5.63 -11.57 2.60
N ARG A 41 -5.61 -10.45 3.33
CA ARG A 41 -6.16 -9.18 2.86
C ARG A 41 -5.13 -8.39 2.07
N HIS A 42 -5.45 -8.06 0.81
CA HIS A 42 -4.66 -7.13 0.02
C HIS A 42 -4.76 -5.72 0.63
N LEU A 43 -3.63 -5.18 1.10
CA LEU A 43 -3.55 -3.86 1.72
C LEU A 43 -2.96 -2.82 0.79
N ALA A 44 -1.93 -3.19 0.04
CA ALA A 44 -1.15 -2.24 -0.72
C ALA A 44 -0.47 -2.87 -1.92
N ALA A 45 -0.06 -2.04 -2.86
CA ALA A 45 0.68 -2.44 -4.04
C ALA A 45 1.79 -1.44 -4.34
N ILE A 46 2.93 -1.96 -4.80
CA ILE A 46 4.01 -1.19 -5.39
C ILE A 46 4.04 -1.56 -6.87
N ARG A 47 4.00 -0.55 -7.74
CA ARG A 47 4.04 -0.73 -9.21
C ARG A 47 5.05 0.22 -9.83
N ARG A 48 5.69 -0.23 -10.89
CA ARG A 48 6.54 0.57 -11.74
C ARG A 48 5.69 1.19 -12.82
N VAL A 49 5.60 2.52 -12.81
CA VAL A 49 4.86 3.30 -13.80
C VAL A 49 5.86 4.25 -14.42
N GLN A 50 6.05 4.15 -15.74
CA GLN A 50 7.02 4.96 -16.48
C GLN A 50 8.45 4.87 -15.93
N GLY A 51 8.83 3.72 -15.38
CA GLY A 51 10.17 3.48 -14.83
C GLY A 51 10.30 3.85 -13.34
N GLU A 52 9.34 4.56 -12.76
CA GLU A 52 9.35 4.97 -11.35
C GLU A 52 8.47 4.06 -10.50
N LEU A 53 8.90 3.80 -9.25
CA LEU A 53 8.06 3.08 -8.29
C LEU A 53 6.99 4.01 -7.75
N ARG A 54 5.75 3.54 -7.79
CA ARG A 54 4.57 4.19 -7.23
C ARG A 54 3.93 3.28 -6.19
N TYR A 55 3.41 3.92 -5.16
CA TYR A 55 2.95 3.26 -3.94
C TYR A 55 1.45 3.47 -3.81
N TYR A 56 0.71 2.39 -3.60
CA TYR A 56 -0.74 2.42 -3.60
C TYR A 56 -1.30 1.71 -2.40
N LEU A 57 -2.18 2.37 -1.65
CA LEU A 57 -2.90 1.80 -0.52
C LEU A 57 -4.34 1.53 -0.86
N ARG A 58 -4.89 0.43 -0.37
CA ARG A 58 -6.31 0.15 -0.51
C ARG A 58 -7.11 1.08 0.41
N ALA A 59 -8.06 1.82 -0.15
CA ALA A 59 -8.91 2.78 0.56
C ALA A 59 -9.64 2.14 1.76
N SER A 60 -10.10 0.89 1.62
CA SER A 60 -10.75 0.15 2.71
C SER A 60 -9.82 -0.17 3.88
N ALA A 61 -8.50 -0.19 3.67
CA ALA A 61 -7.52 -0.41 4.72
C ALA A 61 -7.26 0.86 5.55
N LEU A 62 -7.42 2.04 4.94
CA LEU A 62 -7.32 3.33 5.64
C LEU A 62 -8.50 3.59 6.59
N THR A 63 -9.69 3.08 6.27
CA THR A 63 -10.90 3.28 7.09
C THR A 63 -10.97 2.39 8.33
N GLU A 64 -10.23 1.29 8.39
CA GLU A 64 -10.32 0.35 9.51
C GLU A 64 -9.36 0.65 10.65
N GLY A 65 -8.30 1.43 10.39
CA GLY A 65 -7.43 1.97 11.45
C GLY A 65 -8.11 2.98 12.37
N GLN A 66 -9.36 3.39 12.06
CA GLN A 66 -10.17 4.35 12.83
C GLN A 66 -11.07 3.69 13.89
N LYS A 67 -11.08 2.36 14.02
CA LYS A 67 -11.72 1.68 15.16
C LYS A 67 -10.70 1.46 16.27
N GLN A 68 -10.42 2.52 17.04
CA GLN A 68 -9.95 2.40 18.42
C GLN A 68 -11.05 2.91 19.34
#